data_AF-A0A3S1J147-F1
#
_entry.id   AF-A0A3S1J147-F1
#
_cell.length_a   1.000
_cell.length_b   1.000
_cell.length_c   1.000
_cell.angle_alpha   90.00
_cell.angle_beta   90.00
_cell.angle_gamma   90.00
#
_symmetry.space_group_name_H-M   'P 1'
#
loop_
_entity.id
_entity.type
_entity.pdbx_description
1 polymer ?
#
loop_
_entity_poly.entity_id
_entity_poly.type
_entity_poly.pdbx_seq_one_letter_code
_entity_poly.pdbx_strand_id
1 'polypeptide(L)' 'MTPEQKQEILDTYTWIKVKRYKDDETKSWEERYKELEKHHLEETNFLITKIREIVQML' A
#
# COMPACT_ATOMS: atom_id res chain seq x y z
N MET A 1 -12.06 5.35 -15.78
CA MET A 1 -12.38 4.01 -15.23
C MET A 1 -13.68 3.51 -15.83
N THR A 2 -13.78 2.23 -16.12
CA THR A 2 -15.05 1.60 -16.52
C THR A 2 -15.99 1.42 -15.32
N PRO A 3 -17.30 1.24 -15.52
CA PRO A 3 -18.24 0.94 -14.43
C PRO A 3 -17.84 -0.29 -13.62
N GLU A 4 -17.34 -1.33 -14.27
CA GLU A 4 -16.90 -2.58 -13.63
C GLU A 4 -15.71 -2.35 -12.71
N GLN A 5 -14.74 -1.54 -13.16
CA GLN A 5 -13.58 -1.16 -12.33
C GLN A 5 -13.99 -0.34 -11.12
N LYS A 6 -14.96 0.58 -11.27
CA LYS A 6 -15.50 1.34 -10.14
C LYS A 6 -16.18 0.43 -9.13
N GLN A 7 -16.95 -0.55 -9.60
CA GLN A 7 -17.62 -1.52 -8.74
C GLN A 7 -16.62 -2.41 -8.00
N GLU A 8 -15.57 -2.90 -8.68
CA GLU A 8 -14.48 -3.67 -8.05
C GLU A 8 -13.78 -2.87 -6.92
N ILE A 9 -13.55 -1.57 -7.13
CA ILE A 9 -12.93 -0.67 -6.13
C ILE A 9 -13.81 -0.52 -4.88
N LEU A 10 -15.13 -0.47 -5.05
CA LEU A 10 -16.08 -0.31 -3.95
C LEU A 10 -16.27 -1.60 -3.16
N ASP A 11 -16.28 -2.74 -3.85
CA ASP A 11 -16.64 -4.03 -3.24
C ASP A 11 -15.43 -4.77 -2.66
N THR A 12 -14.21 -4.43 -3.08
CA THR A 12 -13.00 -5.20 -2.76
C THR A 12 -11.77 -4.34 -2.54
N TYR A 13 -10.74 -4.91 -1.93
CA TYR A 13 -9.38 -4.32 -1.88
C TYR A 13 -8.42 -4.96 -2.89
N THR A 14 -8.86 -5.92 -3.71
CA THR A 14 -7.97 -6.71 -4.58
C THR A 14 -7.37 -5.92 -5.73
N TRP A 15 -8.03 -4.83 -6.12
CA TRP A 15 -7.55 -3.91 -7.14
C TRP A 15 -6.25 -3.19 -6.71
N ILE A 16 -6.02 -3.02 -5.40
CA ILE A 16 -4.82 -2.38 -4.87
C ILE A 16 -3.79 -3.42 -4.42
N LYS A 17 -2.65 -3.46 -5.10
CA LYS A 17 -1.53 -4.35 -4.76
C LYS A 17 -0.61 -3.68 -3.77
N VAL A 18 -0.71 -4.08 -2.50
CA VAL A 18 0.16 -3.59 -1.42
C VAL A 18 1.35 -4.53 -1.25
N LYS A 19 2.56 -3.98 -1.17
CA LYS A 19 3.78 -4.76 -0.92
C LYS A 19 3.76 -5.21 0.54
N ARG A 20 4.01 -6.49 0.80
CA ARG A 20 4.12 -7.00 2.17
C ARG A 20 5.52 -6.75 2.73
N TYR A 21 5.60 -6.38 4.00
CA TYR A 21 6.86 -6.40 4.74
C TYR A 21 7.43 -7.82 4.74
N LYS A 22 8.74 -7.94 4.51
CA LYS A 22 9.47 -9.19 4.67
C LYS A 22 10.51 -8.96 5.75
N ASP A 23 10.32 -9.64 6.85
CA ASP A 23 11.24 -9.61 7.97
C ASP A 23 12.56 -10.32 7.62
N ASP A 24 13.65 -9.82 8.20
CA ASP A 24 15.00 -10.33 7.97
C ASP A 24 15.64 -10.64 9.32
N GLU A 25 15.62 -11.92 9.67
CA GLU A 25 16.14 -12.42 10.94
C GLU A 25 17.65 -12.29 11.09
N THR A 26 18.37 -11.96 10.01
CA THR A 26 19.83 -11.71 10.07
C THR A 26 20.20 -10.35 10.64
N LYS A 27 19.21 -9.44 10.78
CA LYS A 27 19.40 -8.07 11.27
C LYS A 27 19.18 -7.96 12.77
N SER A 28 19.79 -6.94 13.37
CA SER A 28 19.50 -6.55 14.76
C SER A 28 18.05 -6.11 14.93
N TRP A 29 17.59 -6.10 16.17
CA TRP A 29 16.24 -5.66 16.50
C TRP A 29 16.01 -4.20 16.09
N GLU A 30 17.00 -3.34 16.32
CA GLU A 30 16.96 -1.92 15.98
C GLU A 30 16.87 -1.69 14.47
N GLU A 31 17.59 -2.48 13.67
CA GLU A 31 17.50 -2.44 12.22
C GLU A 31 16.13 -2.91 11.71
N ARG A 32 15.63 -4.04 12.24
CA ARG A 32 14.30 -4.56 11.89
C ARG A 32 13.20 -3.55 12.22
N TYR A 33 13.30 -2.89 13.37
CA TYR A 33 12.37 -1.82 13.76
C TYR A 33 12.40 -0.65 12.76
N LYS A 34 13.58 -0.14 12.42
CA LYS A 34 13.72 0.95 11.44
C LYS A 34 13.20 0.58 10.06
N GLU A 35 13.40 -0.66 9.63
CA GLU A 35 12.88 -1.15 8.36
C GLU A 35 11.36 -1.29 8.35
N LEU A 36 10.79 -1.76 9.45
CA LEU A 36 9.35 -1.84 9.62
C LEU A 36 8.70 -0.44 9.62
N GLU A 37 9.29 0.52 10.33
CA GLU A 37 8.84 1.91 10.35
C GLU A 37 8.91 2.54 8.96
N LYS A 38 10.04 2.36 8.26
CA LYS A 38 10.20 2.81 6.87
C LYS A 38 9.15 2.18 5.95
N HIS A 39 8.92 0.88 6.07
CA HIS A 39 7.92 0.18 5.26
C HIS A 39 6.52 0.74 5.49
N HIS A 40 6.15 1.02 6.74
CA HIS A 40 4.86 1.61 7.07
C HIS A 40 4.67 3.01 6.45
N LEU A 41 5.72 3.83 6.46
CA LEU A 41 5.70 5.15 5.82
C LEU A 41 5.55 5.03 4.29
N GLU A 42 6.29 4.11 3.68
CA GLU A 42 6.20 3.83 2.23
C GLU A 42 4.81 3.34 1.83
N GLU A 43 4.23 2.41 2.60
CA GLU A 43 2.88 1.88 2.39
C GLU A 43 1.84 2.99 2.49
N THR A 44 1.89 3.81 3.55
CA THR A 44 0.96 4.92 3.75
C THR A 44 1.02 5.92 2.58
N ASN A 45 2.22 6.29 2.15
CA ASN A 45 2.40 7.19 1.00
C ASN A 45 1.88 6.58 -0.30
N PHE A 46 2.06 5.28 -0.51
CA PHE A 46 1.51 4.56 -1.66
C PHE A 46 -0.02 4.59 -1.67
N LEU A 47 -0.67 4.29 -0.55
CA LEU A 47 -2.14 4.31 -0.43
C LEU A 47 -2.71 5.70 -0.69
N ILE A 48 -2.12 6.75 -0.09
CA ILE A 48 -2.52 8.14 -0.33
C ILE A 48 -2.41 8.50 -1.81
N THR A 49 -1.31 8.09 -2.47
CA THR A 49 -1.11 8.34 -3.90
C THR A 49 -2.19 7.67 -4.74
N LYS A 50 -2.53 6.41 -4.44
CA LYS A 50 -3.60 5.68 -5.14
C LYS A 50 -4.96 6.35 -5.00
N ILE A 51 -5.29 6.84 -3.80
CA ILE A 51 -6.54 7.60 -3.60
C ILE A 51 -6.53 8.90 -4.40
N ARG A 52 -5.42 9.65 -4.42
CA ARG A 52 -5.30 10.88 -5.22
C ARG A 52 -5.48 10.61 -6.70
N GLU A 53 -4.87 9.56 -7.23
CA GLU A 53 -5.06 9.12 -8.62
C GLU A 53 -6.53 8.83 -8.92
N ILE A 54 -7.23 8.10 -8.04
CA ILE A 54 -8.66 7.78 -8.22
C ILE A 54 -9.50 9.05 -8.24
N VAL A 55 -9.30 9.96 -7.28
CA VAL A 55 -10.06 11.22 -7.19
C VAL A 55 -9.85 12.08 -8.43
N GLN A 56 -8.64 12.10 -9.01
CA GLN A 56 -8.35 12.84 -10.24
C GLN A 56 -8.94 12.19 -11.49
N MET A 57 -9.25 10.89 -11.46
CA MET A 57 -9.87 10.16 -12.56
C MET A 57 -11.41 10.16 -12.51
N LEU A 58 -12.01 10.68 -11.43
CA LEU A 58 -13.45 10.86 -11.25
C LEU A 58 -13.91 12.19 -11.83
#